data_AF-A0A7K6L3T2-F1
#
_entry.id   AF-A0A7K6L3T2-F1
#
_cell.length_a   1.000
_cell.length_b   1.000
_cell.length_c   1.000
_cell.angle_alpha   90.00
_cell.angle_beta   90.00
_cell.angle_gamma   90.00
#
_symmetry.space_group_name_H-M   'P 1'
#
loop_
_entity.id
_entity.type
_entity.pdbx_description
1 polymer ?
#
loop_
_entity_poly.entity_id
_entity_poly.type
_entity_poly.pdbx_seq_one_letter_code
_entity_poly.pdbx_strand_id
1 'polypeptide(L)'
;CRCCAEGRRHSSILYSILRSEERAVPPARPEPRGCPCGSRRRVALRSPQVACKAASAVLVKTLRFVQNVPCFQELPLEEQLLLVRSCWAPLLLLGLAQDRVHLETVESAEPSMLQRILTARQQGEQPPPRAPAPGRPQHGPHLPSAGDIQAIKGFLAKCWSLDISTKEYAYLKGTVLFNPDLPGLQCTQYIEGLQREAQQALNEHVRLIHRGDEARFAKLNVVLSLLRSINANVVAELFFRPIIGAVNMDDMLLEMLCAKL
;
A
#
# COMPACT_ATOMS: atom_id res chain seq x y z
N CYS A 1 -21.19 14.15 -18.87
CA CYS A 1 -22.44 14.10 -18.07
C CYS A 1 -23.02 15.50 -17.94
N ARG A 2 -24.22 15.75 -18.50
CA ARG A 2 -25.02 16.96 -18.26
C ARG A 2 -25.87 16.78 -16.99
N CYS A 3 -25.26 16.67 -15.81
CA CYS A 3 -26.00 16.53 -14.55
C CYS A 3 -26.12 17.84 -13.75
N CYS A 4 -25.74 18.98 -14.33
CA CYS A 4 -25.81 20.29 -13.66
C CYS A 4 -26.78 21.26 -14.35
N ALA A 5 -27.86 20.77 -14.94
CA ALA A 5 -28.94 21.62 -15.41
C ALA A 5 -30.24 21.21 -14.72
N GLU A 6 -30.89 22.20 -14.11
CA GLU A 6 -32.28 22.18 -13.63
C GLU A 6 -32.52 21.68 -12.20
N GLY A 7 -32.02 22.46 -11.24
CA GLY A 7 -32.64 22.58 -9.91
C GLY A 7 -33.37 23.91 -9.78
N ARG A 8 -34.50 24.08 -10.48
CA ARG A 8 -35.47 25.17 -10.18
C ARG A 8 -35.90 25.01 -8.72
N ARG A 9 -35.64 26.04 -7.90
CA ARG A 9 -36.09 26.11 -6.50
C ARG A 9 -37.62 26.10 -6.47
N HIS A 10 -38.22 24.99 -6.05
CA HIS A 10 -39.58 25.00 -5.53
C HIS A 10 -39.48 25.28 -4.03
N SER A 11 -39.48 26.56 -3.65
CA SER A 11 -39.77 26.94 -2.27
C SER A 11 -41.25 26.66 -2.02
N SER A 12 -41.57 25.81 -1.05
CA SER A 12 -42.95 25.59 -0.63
C SER A 12 -43.56 26.91 -0.15
N ILE A 13 -44.81 27.18 -0.52
CA ILE A 13 -45.55 28.42 -0.17
C ILE A 13 -45.58 28.65 1.35
N LEU A 14 -45.53 27.58 2.14
CA LEU A 14 -45.41 27.62 3.60
C LEU A 14 -44.12 28.29 4.09
N TYR A 15 -42.99 28.13 3.37
CA TYR A 15 -41.70 28.72 3.76
C TYR A 15 -41.66 30.24 3.55
N SER A 16 -42.40 30.75 2.55
CA SER A 16 -42.52 32.20 2.30
C SER A 16 -43.44 32.92 3.29
N ILE A 17 -44.44 32.23 3.85
CA ILE A 17 -45.39 32.84 4.79
C ILE A 17 -44.78 32.97 6.20
N LEU A 18 -43.98 32.00 6.62
CA LEU A 18 -43.40 31.95 7.97
C LEU A 18 -42.16 32.84 8.19
N ARG A 19 -41.69 33.59 7.18
CA ARG A 19 -40.41 34.32 7.23
C ARG A 19 -40.52 35.84 7.06
N SER A 20 -41.70 36.44 7.21
CA SER A 20 -41.81 37.90 7.12
C SER A 20 -41.34 38.67 8.37
N GLU A 21 -41.01 38.01 9.47
CA GLU A 21 -40.39 38.67 10.61
C GLU A 21 -39.29 37.80 11.17
N GLU A 22 -38.04 38.18 10.91
CA GLU A 22 -36.87 38.08 11.79
C GLU A 22 -35.57 38.06 10.98
N ARG A 23 -34.71 39.04 11.28
CA ARG A 23 -33.33 39.15 10.79
C ARG A 23 -32.48 38.05 11.45
N ALA A 24 -31.99 37.08 10.69
CA ALA A 24 -30.95 36.17 11.17
C ALA A 24 -30.05 35.60 10.04
N VAL A 25 -28.74 35.80 10.25
CA VAL A 25 -27.52 35.04 9.85
C VAL A 25 -27.56 34.19 8.55
N PRO A 26 -26.59 34.32 7.63
CA PRO A 26 -26.51 33.43 6.45
C PRO A 26 -26.15 31.99 6.87
N PRO A 27 -26.84 30.95 6.35
CA PRO A 27 -26.49 29.58 6.65
C PRO A 27 -25.19 29.18 5.94
N ALA A 28 -24.37 28.40 6.64
CA ALA A 28 -23.16 27.78 6.12
C ALA A 28 -23.45 26.99 4.83
N ARG A 29 -22.52 27.07 3.87
CA ARG A 29 -22.59 26.32 2.60
C ARG A 29 -22.69 24.81 2.90
N PRO A 30 -23.66 24.08 2.34
CA PRO A 30 -23.65 22.63 2.45
C PRO A 30 -22.48 22.07 1.65
N GLU A 31 -21.69 21.21 2.30
CA GLU A 31 -20.66 20.41 1.65
C GLU A 31 -21.23 19.59 0.49
N PRO A 32 -20.46 19.34 -0.58
CA PRO A 32 -20.94 18.60 -1.74
C PRO A 32 -21.24 17.15 -1.35
N ARG A 33 -22.53 16.85 -1.15
CA ARG A 33 -23.01 15.47 -1.04
C ARG A 33 -22.68 14.73 -2.33
N GLY A 34 -21.80 13.74 -2.24
CA GLY A 34 -21.38 12.92 -3.36
C GLY A 34 -22.59 12.21 -4.01
N CYS A 35 -22.70 12.34 -5.33
CA CYS A 35 -23.70 11.64 -6.12
C CYS A 35 -23.35 10.14 -6.20
N PRO A 36 -24.30 9.20 -6.10
CA PRO A 36 -24.04 7.77 -6.23
C PRO A 36 -23.58 7.31 -7.63
N CYS A 37 -23.48 8.22 -8.61
CA CYS A 37 -22.96 7.92 -9.95
C CYS A 37 -21.42 7.84 -10.02
N GLY A 38 -20.73 7.71 -8.88
CA GLY A 38 -19.28 7.53 -8.81
C GLY A 38 -18.87 6.25 -9.53
N SER A 39 -18.52 6.40 -10.81
CA SER A 39 -18.00 5.33 -11.66
C SER A 39 -16.83 4.67 -10.92
N ARG A 40 -16.91 3.36 -10.66
CA ARG A 40 -15.79 2.60 -10.08
C ARG A 40 -14.61 2.69 -11.05
N ARG A 41 -13.72 3.65 -10.87
CA ARG A 41 -12.52 3.78 -11.70
C ARG A 41 -11.57 2.65 -11.34
N ARG A 42 -11.16 1.84 -12.31
CA ARG A 42 -10.10 0.86 -12.11
C ARG A 42 -8.77 1.54 -12.37
N VAL A 43 -7.92 1.56 -11.36
CA VAL A 43 -6.52 2.00 -11.50
C VAL A 43 -5.70 0.74 -11.72
N ALA A 44 -4.95 0.68 -12.81
CA ALA A 44 -4.04 -0.43 -13.10
C ALA A 44 -2.64 0.12 -13.39
N LEU A 45 -1.62 -0.71 -13.21
CA LEU A 45 -0.26 -0.36 -13.63
C LEU A 45 -0.22 -0.21 -15.16
N ARG A 46 0.41 0.85 -15.65
CA ARG A 46 0.57 1.10 -17.10
C ARG A 46 1.43 0.03 -17.75
N SER A 47 2.53 -0.34 -17.09
CA SER A 47 3.49 -1.34 -17.54
C SER A 47 3.72 -2.37 -16.43
N PRO A 48 2.78 -3.31 -16.21
CA PRO A 48 2.87 -4.30 -15.14
C PRO A 48 4.18 -5.10 -15.20
N GLN A 49 4.61 -5.52 -16.40
CA GLN A 49 5.82 -6.33 -16.58
C GLN A 49 7.09 -5.62 -16.08
N VAL A 50 7.24 -4.32 -16.35
CA VAL A 50 8.39 -3.53 -15.92
C VAL A 50 8.41 -3.37 -14.40
N ALA A 51 7.26 -3.04 -13.81
CA ALA A 51 7.11 -2.88 -12.37
C ALA A 51 7.36 -4.20 -11.63
N CYS A 52 6.81 -5.32 -12.13
CA CYS A 52 6.99 -6.64 -11.55
C CYS A 52 8.48 -7.07 -11.63
N LYS A 53 9.14 -6.89 -12.78
CA LYS A 53 10.58 -7.19 -12.94
C LYS A 53 11.45 -6.38 -11.98
N ALA A 54 11.17 -5.08 -11.83
CA ALA A 54 11.87 -4.23 -10.89
C ALA A 54 11.64 -4.70 -9.44
N ALA A 55 10.40 -5.01 -9.07
CA ALA A 55 10.07 -5.53 -7.74
C ALA A 55 10.75 -6.87 -7.44
N SER A 56 10.83 -7.79 -8.40
CA SER A 56 11.58 -9.04 -8.23
C SER A 56 13.07 -8.78 -7.99
N ALA A 57 13.69 -7.88 -8.76
CA ALA A 57 15.10 -7.53 -8.58
C ALA A 57 15.36 -6.90 -7.20
N VAL A 58 14.47 -6.02 -6.75
CA VAL A 58 14.54 -5.42 -5.42
C VAL A 58 14.31 -6.45 -4.33
N LEU A 59 13.38 -7.41 -4.49
CA LEU A 59 13.16 -8.47 -3.51
C LEU A 59 14.43 -9.31 -3.29
N VAL A 60 15.10 -9.71 -4.38
CA VAL A 60 16.38 -10.44 -4.31
C VAL A 60 17.45 -9.62 -3.58
N LYS A 61 17.59 -8.34 -3.93
CA LYS A 61 18.53 -7.42 -3.25
C LYS A 61 18.21 -7.27 -1.76
N THR A 62 16.92 -7.19 -1.41
CA THR A 62 16.44 -7.10 -0.04
C THR A 62 16.74 -8.35 0.75
N LEU A 63 16.46 -9.54 0.22
CA LEU A 63 16.75 -10.80 0.91
C LEU A 63 18.25 -11.05 1.03
N ARG A 64 19.03 -10.71 0.01
CA ARG A 64 20.49 -10.72 0.11
C ARG A 64 20.99 -9.79 1.20
N PHE A 65 20.42 -8.59 1.32
CA PHE A 65 20.76 -7.67 2.42
C PHE A 65 20.50 -8.34 3.77
N VAL A 66 19.30 -8.88 3.98
CA VAL A 66 18.91 -9.55 5.24
C VAL A 66 19.84 -10.72 5.57
N GLN A 67 20.10 -11.60 4.59
CA GLN A 67 20.99 -12.76 4.73
C GLN A 67 22.43 -12.36 5.07
N ASN A 68 22.88 -11.16 4.72
CA ASN A 68 24.23 -10.68 5.01
C ASN A 68 24.33 -9.83 6.30
N VAL A 69 23.26 -9.70 7.07
CA VAL A 69 23.31 -9.05 8.38
C VAL A 69 23.83 -10.06 9.42
N PRO A 70 25.00 -9.83 10.06
CA PRO A 70 25.60 -10.83 10.96
C PRO A 70 24.68 -11.23 12.12
N CYS A 71 24.08 -10.26 12.82
CA CYS A 71 23.17 -10.54 13.94
C CYS A 71 21.86 -11.24 13.51
N PHE A 72 21.50 -11.22 12.23
CA PHE A 72 20.39 -12.02 11.71
C PHE A 72 20.82 -13.48 11.49
N GLN A 73 22.05 -13.73 11.06
CA GLN A 73 22.58 -15.08 10.84
C GLN A 73 22.70 -15.90 12.13
N GLU A 74 22.86 -15.23 13.28
CA GLU A 74 22.94 -15.88 14.60
C GLU A 74 21.58 -16.44 15.08
N LEU A 75 20.48 -16.07 14.43
CA LEU A 75 19.15 -16.56 14.78
C LEU A 75 18.90 -17.98 14.25
N PRO A 76 18.13 -18.82 14.96
CA PRO A 76 17.58 -20.06 14.40
C PRO A 76 16.81 -19.82 13.10
N LEU A 77 16.81 -20.81 12.20
CA LEU A 77 16.16 -20.68 10.88
C LEU A 77 14.66 -20.36 11.01
N GLU A 78 14.00 -20.92 12.01
CA GLU A 78 12.58 -20.67 12.30
C GLU A 78 12.32 -19.20 12.65
N GLU A 79 13.18 -18.60 13.47
CA GLU A 79 13.11 -17.17 13.84
C GLU A 79 13.41 -16.29 12.62
N GLN A 80 14.46 -16.64 11.84
CA GLN A 80 14.81 -15.93 10.61
C GLN A 80 13.65 -15.90 9.61
N LEU A 81 13.02 -17.06 9.39
CA LEU A 81 11.91 -17.20 8.47
C LEU A 81 10.67 -16.44 8.96
N LEU A 82 10.38 -16.49 10.26
CA LEU A 82 9.27 -15.75 10.85
C LEU A 82 9.43 -14.23 10.66
N LEU A 83 10.64 -13.70 10.93
CA LEU A 83 10.96 -12.30 10.68
C LEU A 83 10.78 -11.96 9.20
N VAL A 84 11.38 -12.72 8.29
CA VAL A 84 11.31 -12.47 6.83
C VAL A 84 9.86 -12.52 6.32
N ARG A 85 9.07 -13.53 6.70
CA ARG A 85 7.66 -13.64 6.31
C ARG A 85 6.81 -12.46 6.78
N SER A 86 7.13 -11.89 7.94
CA SER A 86 6.41 -10.74 8.47
C SER A 86 6.77 -9.41 7.77
N CYS A 87 8.00 -9.26 7.28
CA CYS A 87 8.54 -7.95 6.89
C CYS A 87 9.00 -7.84 5.44
N TRP A 88 8.94 -8.91 4.63
CA TRP A 88 9.38 -8.88 3.23
C TRP A 88 8.72 -7.77 2.42
N ALA A 89 7.41 -7.54 2.61
CA ALA A 89 6.67 -6.52 1.86
C ALA A 89 7.07 -5.09 2.27
N PRO A 90 7.09 -4.72 3.56
CA PRO A 90 7.67 -3.45 4.00
C PRO A 90 9.12 -3.21 3.54
N LEU A 91 9.98 -4.22 3.63
CA LEU A 91 11.38 -4.11 3.18
C LEU A 91 11.48 -3.95 1.66
N LEU A 92 10.64 -4.65 0.90
CA LEU A 92 10.54 -4.48 -0.54
C LEU A 92 10.12 -3.05 -0.89
N LEU A 93 9.10 -2.50 -0.22
CA LEU A 93 8.64 -1.13 -0.47
C LEU A 93 9.73 -0.09 -0.16
N LEU A 94 10.46 -0.25 0.95
CA LEU A 94 11.65 0.58 1.23
C LEU A 94 12.71 0.44 0.13
N GLY A 95 12.94 -0.77 -0.37
CA GLY A 95 13.85 -1.03 -1.49
C GLY A 95 13.40 -0.36 -2.80
N LEU A 96 12.12 -0.43 -3.14
CA LEU A 96 11.54 0.22 -4.32
C LEU A 96 11.69 1.75 -4.23
N ALA A 97 11.47 2.31 -3.03
CA ALA A 97 11.67 3.72 -2.78
C ALA A 97 13.15 4.11 -2.95
N GLN A 98 14.06 3.34 -2.35
CA GLN A 98 15.51 3.55 -2.41
C GLN A 98 16.05 3.49 -3.85
N ASP A 99 15.56 2.54 -4.66
CA ASP A 99 15.96 2.36 -6.05
C ASP A 99 15.18 3.27 -7.02
N ARG A 100 14.35 4.19 -6.48
CA ARG A 100 13.54 5.18 -7.24
C ARG A 100 12.66 4.52 -8.33
N VAL A 101 12.01 3.40 -8.01
CA VAL A 101 11.11 2.69 -8.94
C VAL A 101 9.79 3.46 -9.09
N HIS A 102 9.48 3.88 -10.32
CA HIS A 102 8.27 4.64 -10.61
C HIS A 102 7.10 3.72 -10.96
N LEU A 103 5.96 3.92 -10.28
CA LEU A 103 4.72 3.20 -10.56
C LEU A 103 3.79 4.07 -11.40
N GLU A 104 3.85 3.88 -12.72
CA GLU A 104 2.90 4.50 -13.63
C GLU A 104 1.56 3.77 -13.59
N THR A 105 0.46 4.53 -13.50
CA THR A 105 -0.90 3.99 -13.42
C THR A 105 -1.78 4.56 -14.52
N VAL A 106 -2.62 3.74 -15.11
CA VAL A 106 -3.66 4.16 -16.05
C VAL A 106 -5.01 4.04 -15.37
N GLU A 107 -5.80 5.12 -15.42
CA GLU A 107 -7.20 5.08 -15.05
C GLU A 107 -8.00 4.50 -16.23
N SER A 108 -8.57 3.31 -16.04
CA SER A 108 -9.53 2.77 -17.00
C SER A 108 -10.93 3.12 -16.52
N ALA A 109 -11.68 3.84 -17.36
CA ALA A 109 -13.11 3.99 -17.16
C ALA A 109 -13.76 2.61 -17.38
N GLU A 110 -14.57 2.14 -16.43
CA GLU A 110 -15.39 0.95 -16.72
C GLU A 110 -16.24 1.26 -17.95
N PRO A 111 -16.28 0.35 -18.96
CA PRO A 111 -17.27 0.47 -20.02
C PRO A 111 -18.64 0.54 -19.36
N SER A 112 -19.47 1.50 -19.79
CA SER A 112 -20.82 1.67 -19.24
C SER A 112 -21.58 0.34 -19.26
N MET A 113 -22.55 0.13 -18.37
CA MET A 113 -23.34 -1.12 -18.39
C MET A 113 -23.92 -1.41 -19.78
N LEU A 114 -24.31 -0.37 -20.52
CA LEU A 114 -24.71 -0.47 -21.92
C LEU A 114 -23.59 -1.00 -22.81
N GLN A 115 -22.38 -0.46 -22.69
CA GLN A 115 -21.24 -0.93 -23.45
C GLN A 115 -20.88 -2.38 -23.11
N ARG A 116 -21.02 -2.81 -21.86
CA ARG A 116 -20.86 -4.22 -21.46
C ARG A 116 -21.92 -5.14 -22.08
N ILE A 117 -23.18 -4.71 -22.09
CA ILE A 117 -24.29 -5.48 -22.71
C ILE A 117 -24.09 -5.55 -24.23
N LEU A 118 -23.67 -4.45 -24.85
CA LEU A 118 -23.45 -4.37 -26.29
C LEU A 118 -22.25 -5.22 -26.74
N THR A 119 -21.15 -5.22 -26.00
CA THR A 119 -19.98 -6.07 -26.32
C THR A 119 -20.20 -7.54 -25.98
N ALA A 120 -20.92 -7.85 -24.89
CA ALA A 120 -21.31 -9.22 -24.56
C ALA A 120 -22.22 -9.87 -25.62
N ARG A 121 -22.96 -9.07 -26.39
CA ARG A 121 -23.83 -9.56 -27.47
C ARG A 121 -23.07 -9.84 -28.78
N GLN A 122 -21.85 -9.32 -28.94
CA GLN A 122 -21.00 -9.56 -30.12
C GLN A 122 -20.07 -10.78 -29.97
N GLN A 123 -19.86 -11.27 -28.75
CA GLN A 123 -19.15 -12.52 -28.48
C GLN A 123 -20.19 -13.60 -28.20
N GLY A 124 -20.42 -14.48 -29.18
CA GLY A 124 -21.42 -15.54 -29.11
C GLY A 124 -21.32 -16.39 -27.84
N GLU A 125 -22.48 -16.58 -27.21
CA GLU A 125 -22.87 -17.64 -26.27
C GLU A 125 -21.80 -18.20 -25.31
N GLN A 126 -21.65 -17.56 -24.15
CA GLN A 126 -21.44 -18.29 -22.89
C GLN A 126 -22.42 -17.78 -21.83
N PRO A 127 -23.08 -18.66 -21.04
CA PRO A 127 -24.03 -18.23 -20.01
C PRO A 127 -23.32 -17.39 -18.95
N PRO A 128 -24.01 -16.42 -18.31
CA PRO A 128 -23.40 -15.63 -17.25
C PRO A 128 -22.96 -16.54 -16.09
N PRO A 129 -21.79 -16.29 -15.45
CA PRO A 129 -21.46 -16.96 -14.20
C PRO A 129 -22.58 -16.63 -13.20
N ARG A 130 -23.20 -17.69 -12.67
CA ARG A 130 -24.29 -17.62 -11.69
C ARG A 130 -23.93 -16.62 -10.58
N ALA A 131 -24.90 -15.78 -10.22
CA ALA A 131 -24.77 -14.85 -9.09
C ALA A 131 -24.21 -15.58 -7.86
N PRO A 132 -23.26 -14.99 -7.12
CA PRO A 132 -22.74 -15.62 -5.92
C PRO A 132 -23.88 -15.80 -4.91
N ALA A 133 -24.09 -17.05 -4.47
CA ALA A 133 -25.03 -17.39 -3.43
C ALA A 133 -24.74 -16.55 -2.16
N PRO A 134 -25.78 -16.00 -1.49
CA PRO A 134 -25.59 -15.26 -0.25
C PRO A 134 -25.15 -16.23 0.85
N GLY A 135 -23.88 -16.21 1.25
CA GLY A 135 -23.40 -16.99 2.40
C GLY A 135 -21.99 -17.54 2.35
N ARG A 136 -21.21 -17.36 1.27
CA ARG A 136 -19.78 -17.71 1.30
C ARG A 136 -18.92 -16.52 1.74
N PRO A 137 -18.02 -16.68 2.74
CA PRO A 137 -17.05 -15.64 3.04
C PRO A 137 -16.17 -15.45 1.79
N GLN A 138 -16.09 -14.20 1.32
CA GLN A 138 -15.37 -13.79 0.12
C GLN A 138 -13.85 -13.88 0.35
N HIS A 139 -13.30 -15.09 0.43
CA HIS A 139 -11.85 -15.33 0.39
C HIS A 139 -11.39 -15.61 -1.05
N GLY A 140 -11.83 -14.77 -2.00
CA GLY A 140 -11.21 -14.72 -3.32
C GLY A 140 -9.92 -13.89 -3.25
N PRO A 141 -8.95 -14.07 -4.17
CA PRO A 141 -7.76 -13.22 -4.23
C PRO A 141 -8.20 -11.75 -4.30
N HIS A 142 -7.85 -10.99 -3.26
CA HIS A 142 -8.25 -9.59 -3.14
C HIS A 142 -7.43 -8.78 -4.15
N LEU A 143 -8.01 -8.57 -5.33
CA LEU A 143 -7.39 -7.76 -6.37
C LEU A 143 -7.05 -6.36 -5.80
N PRO A 144 -5.83 -5.83 -6.01
CA PRO A 144 -5.45 -4.52 -5.50
C PRO A 144 -6.46 -3.44 -5.91
N SER A 145 -7.02 -2.75 -4.92
CA SER A 145 -7.94 -1.66 -5.17
C SER A 145 -7.20 -0.41 -5.64
N ALA A 146 -7.93 0.56 -6.20
CA ALA A 146 -7.35 1.85 -6.53
C ALA A 146 -6.75 2.54 -5.28
N GLY A 147 -7.39 2.41 -4.12
CA GLY A 147 -6.88 2.96 -2.85
C GLY A 147 -5.56 2.34 -2.45
N ASP A 148 -5.41 1.03 -2.62
CA ASP A 148 -4.18 0.32 -2.27
C ASP A 148 -3.00 0.77 -3.14
N ILE A 149 -3.22 0.92 -4.45
CA ILE A 149 -2.21 1.41 -5.38
C ILE A 149 -1.82 2.85 -5.04
N GLN A 150 -2.79 3.70 -4.67
CA GLN A 150 -2.49 5.06 -4.23
C GLN A 150 -1.73 5.10 -2.90
N ALA A 151 -2.01 4.19 -1.97
CA ALA A 151 -1.27 4.09 -0.72
C ALA A 151 0.21 3.76 -0.97
N ILE A 152 0.49 2.78 -1.85
CA ILE A 152 1.86 2.43 -2.26
C ILE A 152 2.54 3.63 -2.93
N LYS A 153 1.88 4.28 -3.90
CA LYS A 153 2.44 5.46 -4.59
C LYS A 153 2.69 6.62 -3.62
N GLY A 154 1.77 6.88 -2.70
CA GLY A 154 1.89 7.90 -1.67
C GLY A 154 3.07 7.63 -0.74
N PHE A 155 3.27 6.37 -0.34
CA PHE A 155 4.44 5.95 0.43
C PHE A 155 5.76 6.20 -0.33
N LEU A 156 5.84 5.80 -1.59
CA LEU A 156 7.04 6.02 -2.43
C LEU A 156 7.34 7.53 -2.56
N ALA A 157 6.33 8.33 -2.89
CA ALA A 157 6.45 9.77 -3.00
C ALA A 157 6.88 10.42 -1.68
N LYS A 158 6.37 9.94 -0.53
CA LYS A 158 6.76 10.43 0.78
C LYS A 158 8.24 10.16 1.05
N CYS A 159 8.73 8.96 0.77
CA CYS A 159 10.15 8.64 0.87
C CYS A 159 11.01 9.59 0.03
N TRP A 160 10.61 9.81 -1.23
CA TRP A 160 11.33 10.66 -2.16
C TRP A 160 11.36 12.13 -1.75
N SER A 161 10.30 12.62 -1.10
CA SER A 161 10.23 14.00 -0.59
C SER A 161 11.13 14.28 0.61
N LEU A 162 11.61 13.23 1.29
CA LEU A 162 12.44 13.36 2.49
C LEU A 162 13.94 13.24 2.20
N ASP A 163 14.30 12.92 0.94
CA ASP A 163 15.66 12.64 0.52
C ASP A 163 16.38 11.72 1.52
N ILE A 164 15.78 10.55 1.74
CA ILE A 164 16.30 9.54 2.66
C ILE A 164 17.61 9.01 2.09
N SER A 165 18.68 9.10 2.87
CA SER A 165 20.01 8.64 2.47
C SER A 165 20.15 7.12 2.54
N THR A 166 21.18 6.58 1.92
CA THR A 166 21.49 5.14 1.95
C THR A 166 21.65 4.60 3.38
N LYS A 167 22.29 5.37 4.28
CA LYS A 167 22.46 4.98 5.68
C LYS A 167 21.13 4.96 6.42
N GLU A 168 20.28 5.97 6.23
CA GLU A 168 18.96 6.01 6.84
C GLU A 168 18.07 4.87 6.36
N TYR A 169 18.10 4.54 5.06
CA TYR A 169 17.41 3.35 4.56
C TYR A 169 17.91 2.06 5.21
N ALA A 170 19.22 1.93 5.45
CA ALA A 170 19.76 0.76 6.13
C ALA A 170 19.23 0.65 7.57
N TYR A 171 19.19 1.75 8.32
CA TYR A 171 18.63 1.74 9.68
C TYR A 171 17.12 1.49 9.69
N LEU A 172 16.36 2.10 8.77
CA LEU A 172 14.92 1.84 8.63
C LEU A 172 14.64 0.37 8.32
N LYS A 173 15.43 -0.24 7.42
CA LYS A 173 15.34 -1.68 7.13
C LYS A 173 15.67 -2.51 8.37
N GLY A 174 16.66 -2.12 9.17
CA GLY A 174 16.96 -2.75 10.45
C GLY A 174 15.78 -2.69 11.43
N THR A 175 15.18 -1.52 11.63
CA THR A 175 14.00 -1.34 12.48
C THR A 175 12.81 -2.20 12.04
N VAL A 176 12.60 -2.32 10.72
CA VAL A 176 11.52 -3.13 10.15
C VAL A 176 11.80 -4.64 10.27
N LEU A 177 13.05 -5.05 10.05
CA LEU A 177 13.49 -6.45 10.10
C LEU A 177 13.38 -7.00 11.52
N PHE A 178 13.90 -6.27 12.50
CA PHE A 178 13.94 -6.70 13.89
C PHE A 178 12.67 -6.25 14.61
N ASN A 179 11.57 -6.99 14.43
CA ASN A 179 10.31 -6.72 15.10
C ASN A 179 10.08 -7.71 16.25
N PRO A 180 10.19 -7.28 17.53
CA PRO A 180 10.00 -8.17 18.67
C PRO A 180 8.53 -8.54 18.93
N ASP A 181 7.58 -7.80 18.35
CA ASP A 181 6.14 -7.96 18.60
C ASP A 181 5.52 -9.13 17.81
N LEU A 182 6.31 -9.92 17.09
CA LEU A 182 5.79 -11.03 16.28
C LEU A 182 5.42 -12.23 17.16
N PRO A 183 4.19 -12.77 17.02
CA PRO A 183 3.79 -13.95 17.77
C PRO A 183 4.60 -15.17 17.31
N GLY A 184 5.11 -15.94 18.27
CA GLY A 184 5.86 -17.17 18.02
C GLY A 184 7.38 -17.05 18.16
N LEU A 185 7.91 -15.82 18.25
CA LEU A 185 9.34 -15.60 18.51
C LEU A 185 9.76 -16.14 19.88
N GLN A 186 10.89 -16.83 19.91
CA GLN A 186 11.57 -17.30 21.11
C GLN A 186 12.71 -16.36 21.52
N CYS A 187 13.27 -15.60 20.57
CA CYS A 187 14.43 -14.72 20.80
C CYS A 187 14.05 -13.24 21.01
N THR A 188 12.89 -12.96 21.62
CA THR A 188 12.31 -11.60 21.71
C THR A 188 13.26 -10.56 22.29
N GLN A 189 13.95 -10.85 23.41
CA GLN A 189 14.86 -9.90 24.05
C GLN A 189 16.06 -9.52 23.17
N TYR A 190 16.58 -10.49 22.42
CA TYR A 190 17.68 -10.26 21.49
C TYR A 190 17.22 -9.37 20.33
N ILE A 191 16.07 -9.71 19.73
CA ILE A 191 15.47 -8.94 18.63
C ILE A 191 15.11 -7.52 19.07
N GLU A 192 14.60 -7.34 20.29
CA GLU A 192 14.32 -6.03 20.87
C GLU A 192 15.59 -5.19 21.01
N GLY A 193 16.70 -5.81 21.46
CA GLY A 193 18.01 -5.17 21.50
C GLY A 193 18.45 -4.66 20.13
N LEU A 194 18.38 -5.51 19.11
CA LEU A 194 18.73 -5.14 17.73
C LEU A 194 17.83 -4.03 17.16
N GLN A 195 16.53 -4.05 17.46
CA GLN A 195 15.61 -3.00 17.05
C GLN A 195 15.98 -1.66 17.68
N ARG A 196 16.27 -1.64 18.99
CA ARG A 196 16.69 -0.43 19.70
C ARG A 196 18.00 0.11 19.14
N GLU A 197 18.97 -0.75 18.85
CA GLU A 197 20.25 -0.35 18.24
C GLU A 197 20.03 0.29 16.86
N ALA A 198 19.19 -0.30 16.00
CA ALA A 198 18.87 0.27 14.69
C ALA A 198 18.22 1.67 14.82
N GLN A 199 17.28 1.81 15.76
CA GLN A 199 16.60 3.09 16.00
C GLN A 199 17.52 4.15 16.62
N GLN A 200 18.40 3.75 17.53
CA GLN A 200 19.40 4.62 18.13
C GLN A 200 20.41 5.11 17.08
N ALA A 201 20.95 4.20 16.27
CA ALA A 201 21.87 4.53 15.19
C ALA A 201 21.24 5.49 14.17
N LEU A 202 19.95 5.33 13.86
CA LEU A 202 19.20 6.27 13.04
C LEU A 202 19.14 7.67 13.68
N ASN A 203 18.78 7.74 14.97
CA ASN A 203 18.64 9.01 15.69
C ASN A 203 19.99 9.76 15.78
N GLU A 204 21.06 9.05 16.12
CA GLU A 204 22.41 9.59 16.17
C GLU A 204 22.87 10.09 14.80
N HIS A 205 22.64 9.31 13.75
CA HIS A 205 22.97 9.71 12.39
C HIS A 205 22.23 10.99 11.98
N VAL A 206 20.93 11.07 12.24
CA VAL A 206 20.12 12.26 11.96
C VAL A 206 20.65 13.47 12.71
N ARG A 207 20.95 13.35 14.01
CA ARG A 207 21.51 14.44 14.81
C ARG A 207 22.87 14.92 14.30
N LEU A 208 23.69 14.01 13.79
CA LEU A 208 25.02 14.34 13.29
C LEU A 208 25.00 15.04 11.93
N ILE A 209 24.19 14.51 10.98
CA ILE A 209 24.17 14.95 9.58
C ILE A 209 23.14 16.07 9.35
N HIS A 210 22.00 16.04 10.04
CA HIS A 210 20.87 16.95 9.83
C HIS A 210 20.61 17.84 11.05
N ARG A 211 21.68 18.49 11.56
CA ARG A 211 21.66 19.36 12.76
C ARG A 211 20.62 20.49 12.76
N GLY A 212 20.07 20.86 11.60
CA GLY A 212 19.05 21.91 11.47
C GLY A 212 17.61 21.39 11.27
N ASP A 213 17.42 20.07 11.13
CA ASP A 213 16.09 19.46 10.96
C ASP A 213 15.76 18.56 12.15
N GLU A 214 15.44 19.19 13.28
CA GLU A 214 15.03 18.52 14.53
C GLU A 214 13.83 17.57 14.33
N ALA A 215 13.02 17.82 13.30
CA ALA A 215 11.86 16.99 12.98
C ALA A 215 12.20 15.78 12.10
N ARG A 216 13.42 15.64 11.58
CA ARG A 216 13.76 14.59 10.61
C ARG A 216 13.53 13.18 11.16
N PHE A 217 13.97 12.91 12.39
CA PHE A 217 13.78 11.60 13.01
C PHE A 217 12.28 11.25 13.12
N ALA A 218 11.45 12.21 13.52
CA ALA A 218 10.00 12.04 13.56
C ALA A 218 9.40 11.82 12.15
N LYS A 219 9.84 12.56 11.14
CA LYS A 219 9.43 12.37 9.74
C LYS A 219 9.78 10.96 9.22
N LEU A 220 10.93 10.41 9.60
CA LEU A 220 11.34 9.05 9.24
C LEU A 220 10.51 7.99 9.98
N ASN A 221 10.12 8.23 11.23
CA ASN A 221 9.17 7.36 11.94
C ASN A 221 7.77 7.37 11.31
N VAL A 222 7.34 8.50 10.73
CA VAL A 222 6.10 8.55 9.93
C VAL A 222 6.20 7.63 8.70
N VAL A 223 7.36 7.53 8.06
CA VAL A 223 7.58 6.58 6.95
C VAL A 223 7.35 5.14 7.40
N LEU A 224 7.88 4.75 8.58
CA LEU A 224 7.64 3.43 9.16
C LEU A 224 6.16 3.18 9.49
N SER A 225 5.46 4.19 10.00
CA SER A 225 4.03 4.10 10.26
C SER A 225 3.21 3.91 8.98
N LEU A 226 3.55 4.62 7.90
CA LEU A 226 2.89 4.46 6.60
C LEU A 226 3.07 3.05 6.04
N LEU A 227 4.25 2.46 6.18
CA LEU A 227 4.50 1.07 5.75
C LEU A 227 3.56 0.06 6.39
N ARG A 228 3.29 0.22 7.70
CA ARG A 228 2.41 -0.69 8.46
C ARG A 228 0.97 -0.70 7.96
N SER A 229 0.55 0.35 7.24
CA SER A 229 -0.80 0.44 6.67
C SER A 229 -0.96 -0.31 5.34
N ILE A 230 0.14 -0.72 4.70
CA ILE A 230 0.11 -1.39 3.39
C ILE A 230 0.12 -2.91 3.59
N ASN A 231 -0.91 -3.58 3.08
CA ASN A 231 -1.07 -5.02 3.23
C ASN A 231 -0.11 -5.80 2.31
N ALA A 232 0.62 -6.76 2.87
CA ALA A 232 1.54 -7.62 2.12
C ALA A 232 0.85 -8.41 0.98
N ASN A 233 -0.41 -8.81 1.16
CA ASN A 233 -1.18 -9.51 0.13
C ASN A 233 -1.44 -8.61 -1.10
N VAL A 234 -1.69 -7.32 -0.88
CA VAL A 234 -1.81 -6.36 -1.99
C VAL A 234 -0.49 -6.28 -2.76
N VAL A 235 0.63 -6.21 -2.06
CA VAL A 235 1.97 -6.16 -2.67
C VAL A 235 2.25 -7.43 -3.46
N ALA A 236 1.90 -8.61 -2.92
CA ALA A 236 2.01 -9.90 -3.60
C ALA A 236 1.17 -9.94 -4.88
N GLU A 237 -0.11 -9.57 -4.79
CA GLU A 237 -1.03 -9.54 -5.93
C GLU A 237 -0.61 -8.55 -7.01
N LEU A 238 -0.08 -7.38 -6.61
CA LEU A 238 0.31 -6.33 -7.54
C LEU A 238 1.60 -6.64 -8.31
N PHE A 239 2.62 -7.17 -7.63
CA PHE A 239 3.97 -7.28 -8.19
C PHE A 239 4.42 -8.71 -8.51
N PHE A 240 3.88 -9.72 -7.81
CA PHE A 240 4.39 -11.09 -7.92
C PHE A 240 3.41 -12.03 -8.58
N ARG A 241 2.10 -11.92 -8.29
CA ARG A 241 1.07 -12.75 -8.93
C ARG A 241 1.16 -12.81 -10.47
N PRO A 242 1.47 -11.70 -11.18
CA PRO A 242 1.64 -11.76 -12.64
C PRO A 242 2.85 -12.57 -13.11
N ILE A 243 3.85 -12.81 -12.24
CA ILE A 243 5.08 -13.55 -12.55
C ILE A 243 4.98 -14.99 -12.07
N ILE A 244 4.67 -15.18 -10.78
CA ILE A 244 4.75 -16.50 -10.11
C ILE A 244 3.41 -17.25 -10.10
N GLY A 245 2.33 -16.63 -10.57
CA GLY A 245 1.01 -17.26 -10.63
C GLY A 245 0.52 -17.67 -9.26
N ALA A 246 0.19 -18.95 -9.09
CA ALA A 246 -0.40 -19.50 -7.86
C ALA A 246 0.59 -19.82 -6.73
N VAL A 247 1.89 -19.62 -6.96
CA VAL A 247 2.94 -19.93 -5.97
C VAL A 247 2.74 -19.09 -4.70
N ASN A 248 2.89 -19.74 -3.55
CA ASN A 248 2.80 -19.08 -2.26
C ASN A 248 4.07 -18.26 -1.99
N MET A 249 3.90 -16.99 -1.59
CA MET A 249 5.02 -16.14 -1.19
C MET A 249 5.82 -16.75 -0.05
N ASP A 250 5.18 -17.41 0.92
CA ASP A 250 5.84 -17.99 2.09
C ASP A 250 6.77 -19.17 1.74
N ASP A 251 6.44 -19.91 0.69
CA ASP A 251 7.25 -21.03 0.19
C ASP A 251 8.44 -20.47 -0.61
N MET A 252 8.18 -19.47 -1.47
CA MET A 252 9.24 -18.79 -2.22
C MET A 252 10.25 -18.11 -1.29
N LEU A 253 9.79 -17.44 -0.22
CA LEU A 253 10.66 -16.79 0.76
C LEU A 253 11.53 -17.81 1.51
N LEU A 254 10.97 -18.98 1.85
CA LEU A 254 11.73 -20.07 2.47
C LEU A 254 12.82 -20.58 1.53
N GLU A 255 12.49 -20.86 0.26
CA GLU A 255 13.46 -21.30 -0.73
C GLU A 255 14.59 -20.27 -0.92
N MET A 256 14.22 -18.99 -1.05
CA MET A 256 15.18 -17.89 -1.18
C MET A 256 16.09 -17.75 0.05
N LEU A 257 15.54 -17.93 1.26
CA LEU A 257 16.29 -17.86 2.50
C LEU A 257 17.32 -19.00 2.61
N CYS A 258 16.92 -20.22 2.22
CA CYS A 258 17.78 -21.41 2.23
C CYS A 258 18.86 -21.38 1.13
N ALA A 259 18.57 -20.78 -0.03
CA ALA A 259 19.45 -20.79 -1.19
C ALA A 259 20.73 -19.96 -1.05
N LYS A 260 20.89 -19.11 0.00
CA LYS A 260 22.00 -18.16 0.19
C LYS A 260 22.31 -17.34 -1.09
N LEU A 261 21.51 -16.30 -1.35
CA LEU A 261 21.45 -15.50 -2.60
C LEU A 261 22.60 -14.52 -2.85
#